data_AF-A0A7W7W062-F1
#
_entry.id   AF-A0A7W7W062-F1
#
_cell.length_a   1.000
_cell.length_b   1.000
_cell.length_c   1.000
_cell.angle_alpha   90.00
_cell.angle_beta   90.00
_cell.angle_gamma   90.00
#
_symmetry.space_group_name_H-M   'P 1'
#
loop_
_entity.id
_entity.type
_entity.pdbx_description
1 polymer ?
#
loop_
_entity_poly.entity_id
_entity_poly.type
_entity_poly.pdbx_seq_one_letter_code
_entity_poly.pdbx_strand_id
1 'polypeptide(L)'
;MQSLPTGLAADHFEANQPSADDPYPSVFAQVQTPNGTGQIGVSMYPSNGPLNCSGDSTCHTDPAGDLVQVQHEAGNCIQDTIVTVQRREGFALAIQISSCLFAGNVPAVPALTQDQAVALASNPAIRAKMPASYVQAANTQYPDLPLV
;
A
#
# COMPACT_ATOMS: atom_id res chain seq x y z
N MET A 1 12.55 -5.37 14.34
CA MET A 1 11.25 -5.44 13.62
C MET A 1 10.23 -4.75 14.50
N GLN A 2 9.51 -3.73 14.01
CA GLN A 2 8.41 -3.13 14.78
C GLN A 2 7.20 -4.05 14.67
N SER A 3 6.64 -4.45 15.81
CA SER A 3 5.32 -5.08 15.86
C SER A 3 4.26 -4.08 15.41
N LEU A 4 3.13 -4.58 14.91
CA LEU A 4 1.96 -3.74 14.69
C LEU A 4 1.59 -3.01 16.00
N PRO A 5 1.02 -1.79 15.92
CA PRO A 5 0.47 -1.10 17.08
C PRO A 5 -0.46 -2.00 17.89
N THR A 6 -0.49 -1.81 19.21
CA THR A 6 -1.35 -2.60 20.11
C THR A 6 -2.81 -2.55 19.65
N GLY A 7 -3.43 -3.73 19.52
CA GLY A 7 -4.81 -3.87 19.05
C GLY A 7 -4.97 -4.04 17.53
N LEU A 8 -3.86 -4.07 16.78
CA LEU A 8 -3.87 -4.39 15.36
C LEU A 8 -3.26 -5.78 15.10
N ALA A 9 -3.92 -6.56 14.27
CA ALA A 9 -3.39 -7.78 13.69
C ALA A 9 -3.55 -7.74 12.16
N ALA A 10 -2.66 -8.41 11.44
CA ALA A 10 -2.75 -8.54 10.00
C ALA A 10 -2.77 -10.03 9.62
N ASP A 11 -3.67 -10.38 8.69
CA ASP A 11 -3.84 -11.74 8.18
C ASP A 11 -4.19 -11.72 6.67
N HIS A 12 -4.30 -12.91 6.06
CA HIS A 12 -4.67 -13.08 4.64
C HIS A 12 -3.81 -12.25 3.68
N PHE A 13 -2.49 -12.42 3.76
CA PHE A 13 -1.55 -11.78 2.85
C PHE A 13 -1.63 -12.42 1.46
N GLU A 14 -1.95 -11.62 0.46
CA GLU A 14 -1.94 -12.01 -0.94
C GLU A 14 -0.98 -11.10 -1.70
N ALA A 15 -0.14 -11.67 -2.54
CA ALA A 15 0.74 -10.92 -3.42
C ALA A 15 0.44 -11.32 -4.86
N ASN A 16 0.06 -10.35 -5.67
CA ASN A 16 -0.13 -10.55 -7.10
C ASN A 16 1.22 -10.36 -7.80
N GLN A 17 1.62 -11.39 -8.55
CA GLN A 17 2.73 -11.29 -9.47
C GLN A 17 2.34 -10.37 -10.65
N PRO A 18 3.30 -9.62 -11.23
CA PRO A 18 3.08 -8.92 -12.47
C PRO A 18 2.51 -9.85 -13.55
N SER A 19 1.49 -9.40 -14.25
CA SER A 19 0.87 -10.05 -15.40
C SER A 19 0.91 -9.12 -16.61
N ALA A 20 0.50 -9.63 -17.78
CA ALA A 20 0.35 -8.80 -18.97
C ALA A 20 -0.71 -7.69 -18.79
N ASP A 21 -1.72 -7.95 -17.95
CA ASP A 21 -2.86 -7.05 -17.70
C ASP A 21 -2.62 -6.11 -16.50
N ASP A 22 -1.79 -6.52 -15.53
CA ASP A 22 -1.33 -5.69 -14.41
C ASP A 22 0.18 -5.90 -14.20
N PRO A 23 1.04 -5.05 -14.80
CA PRO A 23 2.48 -5.24 -14.76
C PRO A 23 3.11 -4.87 -13.42
N TYR A 24 2.33 -4.44 -12.43
CA TYR A 24 2.85 -3.94 -11.16
C TYR A 24 2.50 -4.88 -10.01
N PRO A 25 3.51 -5.33 -9.24
CA PRO A 25 3.24 -6.20 -8.10
C PRO A 25 2.43 -5.42 -7.07
N SER A 26 1.42 -6.10 -6.53
CA SER A 26 0.56 -5.57 -5.48
C SER A 26 0.51 -6.56 -4.33
N VAL A 27 0.57 -6.04 -3.10
CA VAL A 27 0.39 -6.84 -1.88
C VAL A 27 -0.85 -6.35 -1.16
N PHE A 28 -1.72 -7.28 -0.80
CA PHE A 28 -2.93 -7.03 -0.03
C PHE A 28 -2.80 -7.67 1.34
N ALA A 29 -3.32 -6.98 2.35
CA ALA A 29 -3.42 -7.49 3.70
C ALA A 29 -4.76 -7.07 4.30
N GLN A 30 -5.38 -7.99 5.03
CA GLN A 30 -6.48 -7.64 5.91
C GLN A 30 -5.91 -7.15 7.24
N VAL A 31 -6.50 -6.08 7.78
CA VAL A 31 -6.09 -5.45 9.02
C VAL A 31 -7.27 -5.48 9.98
N GLN A 32 -7.11 -6.18 11.10
CA GLN A 32 -8.07 -6.18 12.19
C GLN A 32 -7.89 -4.90 13.00
N THR A 33 -8.93 -4.07 13.05
CA THR A 33 -8.97 -2.83 13.84
C THR A 33 -10.01 -2.96 14.97
N PRO A 34 -10.01 -2.09 15.98
CA PRO A 34 -11.07 -2.07 17.00
C PRO A 34 -12.49 -1.90 16.44
N ASN A 35 -12.63 -1.35 15.24
CA ASN A 35 -13.92 -1.07 14.59
C ASN A 35 -14.36 -2.17 13.61
N GLY A 36 -13.51 -3.17 13.36
CA GLY A 36 -13.74 -4.25 12.40
C GLY A 36 -12.54 -4.53 11.50
N THR A 37 -12.72 -5.45 10.57
CA THR A 37 -11.70 -5.80 9.58
C THR A 37 -11.74 -4.82 8.40
N GLY A 38 -10.57 -4.30 8.04
CA GLY A 38 -10.34 -3.55 6.81
C GLY A 38 -9.35 -4.26 5.90
N GLN A 39 -9.15 -3.73 4.71
CA GLN A 39 -8.17 -4.21 3.75
C GLN A 39 -7.30 -3.05 3.25
N ILE A 40 -6.00 -3.31 3.11
CA ILE A 40 -5.06 -2.42 2.44
C ILE A 40 -4.44 -3.13 1.24
N GLY A 41 -4.27 -2.39 0.15
CA GLY A 41 -3.44 -2.79 -0.97
C GLY A 41 -2.22 -1.88 -1.06
N VAL A 42 -1.07 -2.44 -1.39
CA VAL A 42 0.17 -1.68 -1.60
C VAL A 42 0.74 -2.09 -2.94
N SER A 43 0.90 -1.13 -3.85
CA SER A 43 1.51 -1.35 -5.15
C SER A 43 2.56 -0.30 -5.46
N MET A 44 3.56 -0.68 -6.25
CA MET A 44 4.68 0.19 -6.58
C MET A 44 4.97 0.11 -8.07
N TYR A 45 5.15 1.26 -8.70
CA TYR A 45 5.35 1.35 -10.14
C TYR A 45 6.34 2.47 -10.52
N PRO A 46 6.99 2.37 -11.70
CA PRO A 46 7.81 3.44 -12.22
C PRO A 46 7.01 4.72 -12.40
N SER A 47 7.62 5.85 -12.07
CA SER A 47 6.97 7.14 -12.21
C SER A 47 7.23 7.72 -13.60
N ASN A 48 6.27 7.54 -14.51
CA ASN A 48 6.44 7.86 -15.94
C ASN A 48 5.83 9.21 -16.36
N GLY A 49 5.54 10.11 -15.42
CA GLY A 49 4.95 11.42 -15.72
C GLY A 49 4.38 12.11 -14.47
N PRO A 50 3.85 13.34 -14.61
CA PRO A 50 3.17 14.02 -13.50
C PRO A 50 1.89 13.27 -13.11
N LEU A 51 1.55 13.26 -11.83
CA LEU A 51 0.27 12.73 -11.36
C LEU A 51 -0.90 13.54 -11.95
N ASN A 52 -2.02 12.87 -12.25
CA ASN A 52 -3.21 13.54 -12.76
C ASN A 52 -4.04 14.13 -11.62
N CYS A 53 -3.91 15.43 -11.41
CA CYS A 53 -4.56 16.15 -10.31
C CYS A 53 -5.91 16.76 -10.69
N SER A 54 -6.70 16.07 -11.52
CA SER A 54 -8.00 16.54 -12.01
C SER A 54 -9.11 15.51 -11.84
N GLY A 55 -10.37 15.94 -11.94
CA GLY A 55 -11.53 15.06 -11.72
C GLY A 55 -11.66 14.64 -10.26
N ASP A 56 -11.76 13.33 -10.03
CA ASP A 56 -11.89 12.71 -8.70
C ASP A 56 -10.56 12.59 -7.94
N SER A 57 -9.51 13.26 -8.43
CA SER A 57 -8.19 13.30 -7.81
C SER A 57 -7.86 14.68 -7.26
N THR A 58 -7.27 14.72 -6.07
CA THR A 58 -6.65 15.90 -5.48
C THR A 58 -5.15 15.68 -5.32
N CYS A 59 -4.35 16.74 -5.43
CA CYS A 59 -2.92 16.65 -5.20
C CYS A 59 -2.42 17.71 -4.23
N HIS A 60 -1.38 17.34 -3.48
CA HIS A 60 -0.63 18.24 -2.63
C HIS A 60 0.83 17.77 -2.53
N THR A 61 1.68 18.60 -1.97
CA THR A 61 3.07 18.25 -1.69
C THR A 61 3.22 17.94 -0.21
N ASP A 62 3.86 16.82 0.13
CA ASP A 62 4.11 16.44 1.51
C ASP A 62 5.31 17.22 2.11
N PRO A 63 5.59 17.08 3.42
CA PRO A 63 6.75 17.74 4.04
C PRO A 63 8.12 17.30 3.51
N ALA A 64 8.25 16.10 2.91
CA ALA A 64 9.47 15.65 2.23
C ALA A 64 9.63 16.30 0.84
N GLY A 65 8.56 16.91 0.34
CA GLY A 65 8.44 17.53 -0.95
C GLY A 65 8.21 16.52 -2.08
N ASP A 66 7.64 15.36 -1.75
CA ASP A 66 7.09 14.39 -2.68
C ASP A 66 5.67 14.82 -3.10
N LEU A 67 5.26 14.46 -4.32
CA LEU A 67 3.92 14.77 -4.81
C LEU A 67 2.96 13.66 -4.37
N VAL A 68 1.89 14.05 -3.68
CA VAL A 68 0.83 13.18 -3.22
C VAL A 68 -0.40 13.40 -4.07
N GLN A 69 -0.98 12.32 -4.60
CA GLN A 69 -2.30 12.30 -5.22
C GLN A 69 -3.22 11.44 -4.36
N VAL A 70 -4.43 11.92 -4.13
CA VAL A 70 -5.50 11.16 -3.50
C VAL A 70 -6.64 11.08 -4.50
N GLN A 71 -7.01 9.87 -4.87
CA GLN A 71 -8.07 9.57 -5.81
C GLN A 71 -9.18 8.78 -5.11
N HIS A 72 -10.43 9.15 -5.37
CA HIS A 72 -11.60 8.38 -4.93
C HIS A 72 -12.23 7.68 -6.13
N GLU A 73 -12.39 6.36 -6.04
CA GLU A 73 -12.94 5.55 -7.14
C GLU A 73 -14.40 5.21 -6.86
N ALA A 74 -15.30 6.10 -7.27
CA ALA A 74 -16.73 5.89 -7.11
C ALA A 74 -17.18 4.60 -7.85
N GLY A 75 -17.53 3.56 -7.09
CA GLY A 75 -18.01 2.28 -7.60
C GLY A 75 -17.01 1.12 -7.53
N ASN A 76 -15.77 1.36 -7.09
CA ASN A 76 -14.80 0.31 -6.82
C ASN A 76 -14.51 0.21 -5.32
N CYS A 77 -15.27 -0.62 -4.59
CA CYS A 77 -15.09 -0.72 -3.13
C CYS A 77 -13.76 -1.37 -2.70
N ILE A 78 -13.06 -2.06 -3.61
CA ILE A 78 -11.72 -2.61 -3.33
C ILE A 78 -10.65 -1.51 -3.39
N GLN A 79 -10.84 -0.51 -4.26
CA GLN A 79 -9.94 0.63 -4.44
C GLN A 79 -10.63 1.95 -4.12
N ASP A 80 -11.49 1.94 -3.11
CA ASP A 80 -12.39 3.05 -2.76
C ASP A 80 -11.66 4.38 -2.66
N THR A 81 -10.50 4.36 -2.01
CA THR A 81 -9.54 5.47 -2.02
C THR A 81 -8.14 4.97 -2.37
N ILE A 82 -7.47 5.66 -3.29
CA ILE A 82 -6.09 5.40 -3.69
C ILE A 82 -5.23 6.61 -3.32
N VAL A 83 -4.23 6.39 -2.47
CA VAL A 83 -3.22 7.39 -2.12
C VAL A 83 -1.93 7.05 -2.83
N THR A 84 -1.52 7.88 -3.77
CA THR A 84 -0.29 7.72 -4.54
C THR A 84 0.74 8.77 -4.11
N VAL A 85 1.92 8.32 -3.69
CA VAL A 85 3.07 9.20 -3.44
C VAL A 85 4.11 8.97 -4.52
N GLN A 86 4.32 9.99 -5.36
CA GLN A 86 5.38 10.04 -6.36
C GLN A 86 6.68 10.48 -5.70
N ARG A 87 7.61 9.54 -5.58
CA ARG A 87 8.94 9.76 -4.99
C ARG A 87 9.88 10.34 -6.02
N ARG A 88 10.78 11.22 -5.57
CA ARG A 88 11.88 11.78 -6.39
C ARG A 88 12.82 10.72 -6.98
N GLU A 89 12.82 9.53 -6.41
CA GLU A 89 13.66 8.41 -6.80
C GLU A 89 13.14 7.69 -8.06
N GLY A 90 12.07 8.18 -8.68
CA GLY A 90 11.57 7.70 -9.97
C GLY A 90 10.55 6.57 -9.87
N PHE A 91 9.98 6.34 -8.70
CA PHE A 91 8.86 5.41 -8.50
C PHE A 91 7.71 6.09 -7.77
N ALA A 92 6.52 5.55 -7.94
CA ALA A 92 5.34 5.92 -7.16
C ALA A 92 4.90 4.71 -6.33
N LEU A 93 4.43 4.99 -5.12
CA LEU A 93 3.86 4.01 -4.21
C LEU A 93 2.38 4.34 -4.02
N ALA A 94 1.51 3.40 -4.35
CA ALA A 94 0.08 3.54 -4.17
C ALA A 94 -0.41 2.68 -2.99
N ILE A 95 -1.17 3.30 -2.10
CA ILE A 95 -1.86 2.67 -0.98
C ILE A 95 -3.36 2.70 -1.30
N GLN A 96 -3.93 1.52 -1.46
CA GLN A 96 -5.35 1.32 -1.70
C GLN A 96 -6.03 1.09 -0.35
N ILE A 97 -7.04 1.90 -0.05
CA ILE A 97 -7.90 1.76 1.12
C ILE A 97 -9.24 1.26 0.62
N SER A 98 -9.64 0.07 1.06
CA SER A 98 -10.88 -0.56 0.61
C SER A 98 -12.04 -0.24 1.55
N SER A 99 -13.24 -0.09 1.00
CA SER A 99 -14.52 -0.09 1.71
C SER A 99 -15.20 -1.47 1.74
N CYS A 100 -14.61 -2.47 1.06
CA CYS A 100 -15.02 -3.87 1.11
C CYS A 100 -13.82 -4.84 1.09
N LEU A 101 -14.02 -6.08 1.55
CA LEU A 101 -13.04 -7.17 1.46
C LEU A 101 -13.12 -7.86 0.08
N PHE A 102 -11.97 -8.29 -0.45
CA PHE A 102 -11.85 -8.94 -1.78
C PHE A 102 -12.73 -10.18 -1.94
N ALA A 103 -12.88 -10.96 -0.87
CA ALA A 103 -13.73 -12.14 -0.85
C ALA A 103 -15.22 -11.75 -0.76
N GLY A 104 -15.85 -11.52 -1.92
CA GLY A 104 -17.29 -11.36 -2.05
C GLY A 104 -17.82 -9.94 -1.82
N ASN A 105 -16.97 -8.92 -1.90
CA ASN A 105 -17.34 -7.51 -1.70
C ASN A 105 -18.05 -7.28 -0.36
N VAL A 106 -17.61 -7.99 0.68
CA VAL A 106 -18.16 -7.88 2.02
C VAL A 106 -17.82 -6.49 2.57
N PRO A 107 -18.78 -5.71 3.10
CA PRO A 107 -18.51 -4.40 3.67
C PRO A 107 -17.39 -4.46 4.72
N ALA A 108 -16.45 -3.53 4.64
CA ALA A 108 -15.28 -3.44 5.50
C ALA A 108 -15.21 -2.06 6.16
N VAL A 109 -14.39 -1.95 7.21
CA VAL A 109 -14.02 -0.63 7.74
C VAL A 109 -12.73 -0.15 7.09
N PRO A 110 -12.51 1.16 6.92
CA PRO A 110 -11.23 1.67 6.45
C PRO A 110 -10.10 1.23 7.39
N ALA A 111 -9.14 0.49 6.86
CA ALA A 111 -7.98 0.01 7.62
C ALA A 111 -7.01 1.15 7.98
N LEU A 112 -7.00 2.22 7.18
CA LEU A 112 -6.19 3.41 7.36
C LEU A 112 -7.05 4.66 7.11
N THR A 113 -6.73 5.74 7.81
CA THR A 113 -7.10 7.08 7.38
C THR A 113 -6.24 7.50 6.18
N GLN A 114 -6.69 8.50 5.42
CA GLN A 114 -5.90 9.08 4.32
C GLN A 114 -4.51 9.53 4.80
N ASP A 115 -4.41 10.25 5.92
CA ASP A 115 -3.13 10.72 6.46
C ASP A 115 -2.20 9.57 6.84
N GLN A 116 -2.74 8.47 7.39
CA GLN A 116 -1.96 7.27 7.68
C GLN A 116 -1.48 6.58 6.40
N ALA A 117 -2.30 6.57 5.34
CA ALA A 117 -1.90 6.04 4.04
C ALA A 117 -0.81 6.91 3.40
N VAL A 118 -0.91 8.24 3.49
CA VAL A 118 0.17 9.16 3.06
C VAL A 118 1.44 8.89 3.86
N ALA A 119 1.35 8.78 5.19
CA ALA A 119 2.52 8.51 6.04
C ALA A 119 3.17 7.15 5.72
N LEU A 120 2.37 6.11 5.46
CA LEU A 120 2.85 4.80 5.03
C LEU A 120 3.53 4.89 3.67
N ALA A 121 2.87 5.52 2.69
CA ALA A 121 3.41 5.71 1.35
C ALA A 121 4.70 6.56 1.36
N SER A 122 4.80 7.46 2.34
CA SER A 122 5.94 8.37 2.56
C SER A 122 7.07 7.73 3.39
N ASN A 123 6.89 6.50 3.89
CA ASN A 123 7.90 5.81 4.68
C ASN A 123 9.15 5.43 3.83
N PRO A 124 10.35 5.97 4.14
CA PRO A 124 11.57 5.71 3.37
C PRO A 124 12.10 4.27 3.52
N ALA A 125 11.53 3.46 4.40
CA ALA A 125 11.83 2.02 4.48
C ALA A 125 11.18 1.22 3.35
N ILE A 126 10.12 1.74 2.72
CA ILE A 126 9.45 1.11 1.59
C ILE A 126 10.08 1.63 0.30
N ARG A 127 10.81 0.75 -0.40
CA ARG A 127 11.58 1.10 -1.60
C ARG A 127 11.49 0.01 -2.64
N ALA A 128 11.83 0.38 -3.88
CA ALA A 128 11.94 -0.54 -5.02
C ALA A 128 12.89 -1.72 -4.79
N LYS A 129 13.90 -1.52 -3.94
CA LYS A 129 14.85 -2.56 -3.56
C LYS A 129 14.92 -2.65 -2.06
N MET A 130 14.70 -3.85 -1.54
CA MET A 130 14.94 -4.16 -0.14
C MET A 130 16.46 -4.12 0.11
N PRO A 131 16.95 -3.38 1.11
CA PRO A 131 18.38 -3.38 1.41
C PRO A 131 18.85 -4.76 1.84
N ALA A 132 20.06 -5.16 1.44
CA ALA A 132 20.59 -6.49 1.72
C ALA A 132 20.60 -6.84 3.23
N SER A 133 20.76 -5.85 4.10
CA SER A 133 20.69 -6.03 5.56
C SER A 133 19.33 -6.52 6.04
N TYR A 134 18.23 -6.08 5.41
CA TYR A 134 16.88 -6.53 5.75
C TYR A 134 16.65 -7.97 5.27
N VAL A 135 17.14 -8.31 4.08
CA VAL A 135 17.10 -9.69 3.55
C VAL A 135 17.89 -10.64 4.47
N GLN A 136 19.11 -10.24 4.86
CA GLN A 136 19.94 -11.03 5.78
C GLN A 136 19.29 -11.20 7.16
N ALA A 137 18.70 -10.14 7.72
CA ALA A 137 17.99 -10.22 8.98
C ALA A 137 16.76 -11.14 8.88
N ALA A 138 16.00 -11.07 7.79
CA ALA A 138 14.86 -11.96 7.53
C ALA A 138 15.32 -13.43 7.41
N ASN A 139 16.37 -13.70 6.63
CA ASN A 139 16.93 -15.05 6.48
C ASN A 139 17.45 -15.62 7.80
N THR A 140 17.99 -14.77 8.67
CA THR A 140 18.47 -15.19 10.01
C THR A 140 17.29 -15.50 10.93
N GLN A 141 16.22 -14.72 10.85
CA GLN A 141 15.03 -14.88 11.70
C GLN A 141 14.12 -16.02 11.25
N TYR A 142 14.07 -16.28 9.94
CA TYR A 142 13.20 -17.28 9.32
C TYR A 142 14.04 -18.25 8.46
N PRO A 143 14.94 -19.04 9.07
CA PRO A 143 15.87 -19.88 8.32
C PRO A 143 15.19 -21.00 7.52
N ASP A 144 13.95 -21.37 7.90
CA ASP A 144 13.20 -22.46 7.29
C ASP A 144 12.25 -22.00 6.16
N LEU A 145 12.21 -20.70 5.83
CA LEU A 145 11.44 -20.24 4.69
C LEU A 145 12.14 -20.65 3.38
N PRO A 146 11.39 -21.12 2.36
CA PRO A 146 11.96 -21.42 1.06
C PRO A 146 12.72 -20.22 0.51
N LEU A 147 13.96 -20.45 0.07
CA LEU A 147 14.73 -19.44 -0.64
C LEU A 147 14.06 -19.20 -2.00
N VAL A 148 13.80 -17.93 -2.31
CA VAL A 148 13.28 -17.47 -3.61
C VAL A 148 14.41 -17.39 -4.63
#